data_AF-E8T2W5-F1
#
_entry.id   AF-E8T2W5-F1
#
_cell.length_a   1.000
_cell.length_b   1.000
_cell.length_c   1.000
_cell.angle_alpha   90.00
_cell.angle_beta   90.00
_cell.angle_gamma   90.00
#
_symmetry.space_group_name_H-M   'P 1'
#
loop_
_entity.id
_entity.type
_entity.pdbx_description
1 polymer ?
#
loop_
_entity_poly.entity_id
_entity_poly.type
_entity_poly.pdbx_seq_one_letter_code
_entity_poly.pdbx_strand_id
1 'polypeptide(L)'
;MGKPFRGVKVKRLVALLCFLASTAAAYGAPLTVKEVLKACVEVKGNRLVIPVKVVSFGRTRGEVIQGLQAPQDYLKRDGFSFKRVSVTVAPVDSWSRYEVAGFSGRELLWVFVKDPTLETEVAKSLSRAREAANFTFSLGTPFWQVPEKELEAARQKVKRKALKLALKEANAVSRVLNRHCTLSSVELGKPRLTKGTVSKIELNARIKLICR
;
A
#
# COMPACT_ATOMS: atom_id res chain seq x y z
N MET A 1 -12.12 16.90 -16.13
CA MET A 1 -11.29 17.18 -17.32
C MET A 1 -10.08 18.00 -16.87
N GLY A 2 -8.88 17.40 -16.82
CA GLY A 2 -7.66 18.08 -16.38
C GLY A 2 -6.63 18.11 -17.52
N LYS A 3 -6.28 19.30 -18.00
CA LYS A 3 -5.26 19.50 -19.03
C LYS A 3 -3.89 18.98 -18.53
N PRO A 4 -3.06 18.35 -19.38
CA PRO A 4 -1.80 17.78 -18.95
C PRO A 4 -0.74 18.89 -18.78
N PHE A 5 -0.09 18.91 -17.61
CA PHE A 5 1.14 19.66 -17.29
C PHE A 5 2.38 19.19 -18.09
N ARG A 6 2.23 18.93 -19.41
CA ARG A 6 3.30 18.36 -20.26
C ARG A 6 4.17 19.40 -20.99
N GLY A 7 3.79 20.67 -21.04
CA GLY A 7 4.43 21.64 -21.95
C GLY A 7 5.70 22.33 -21.44
N VAL A 8 5.81 22.59 -20.13
CA VAL A 8 6.81 23.55 -19.62
C VAL A 8 8.13 22.89 -19.21
N LYS A 9 8.10 21.67 -18.65
CA LYS A 9 9.34 20.96 -18.25
C LYS A 9 10.16 20.46 -19.44
N VAL A 10 9.50 20.04 -20.53
CA VAL A 10 10.17 19.53 -21.73
C VAL A 10 10.97 20.62 -22.44
N LYS A 11 10.42 21.85 -22.55
CA LYS A 11 11.11 22.95 -23.26
C LYS A 11 12.41 23.39 -22.56
N ARG A 12 12.45 23.44 -21.23
CA ARG A 12 13.67 23.77 -20.48
C ARG A 12 14.72 22.65 -20.53
N LEU A 13 14.29 21.38 -20.51
CA LEU A 13 15.19 20.24 -20.64
C LEU A 13 15.82 20.18 -22.04
N VAL A 14 15.03 20.45 -23.09
CA VAL A 14 15.49 20.48 -24.49
C VAL A 14 16.52 21.59 -24.71
N ALA A 15 16.29 22.80 -24.21
CA ALA A 15 17.26 23.90 -24.34
C ALA A 15 18.60 23.59 -23.64
N LEU A 16 18.56 22.97 -22.47
CA LEU A 16 19.75 22.60 -21.70
C LEU A 16 20.52 21.43 -22.34
N LEU A 17 19.79 20.47 -22.91
CA LEU A 17 20.36 19.34 -23.66
C LEU A 17 20.99 19.79 -24.98
N CYS A 18 20.38 20.74 -25.70
CA CYS A 18 20.96 21.30 -26.93
C CYS A 18 22.27 22.06 -26.65
N PHE A 19 22.36 22.79 -25.52
CA PHE A 19 23.56 23.52 -25.14
C PHE A 19 24.72 22.60 -24.72
N LEU A 20 24.42 21.50 -24.02
CA LEU A 20 25.41 20.48 -23.67
C LEU A 20 25.84 19.64 -24.88
N ALA A 21 24.94 19.42 -25.84
CA ALA A 21 25.25 18.67 -27.05
C ALA A 21 26.18 19.42 -28.00
N SER A 22 26.13 20.75 -28.01
CA SER A 22 27.02 21.60 -28.80
C SER A 22 28.44 21.64 -28.24
N THR A 23 28.63 21.55 -26.91
CA THR A 23 29.98 21.47 -26.31
C THR A 23 30.62 20.10 -26.43
N ALA A 24 29.86 19.00 -26.34
CA ALA A 24 30.41 17.66 -26.52
C ALA A 24 30.71 17.30 -27.99
N ALA A 25 30.00 17.92 -28.95
CA ALA A 25 30.32 17.76 -30.38
C ALA A 25 31.73 18.25 -30.73
N ALA A 26 32.22 19.28 -30.05
CA ALA A 26 33.55 19.86 -30.29
C ALA A 26 34.72 18.95 -29.86
N TYR A 27 34.47 17.94 -29.02
CA TYR A 27 35.52 17.08 -28.43
C TYR A 27 35.35 15.57 -28.71
N GLY A 28 34.38 15.17 -29.55
CA GLY A 28 34.13 13.75 -29.87
C GLY A 28 33.74 12.86 -28.68
N ALA A 29 33.42 13.46 -27.52
CA ALA A 29 33.15 12.73 -26.30
C ALA A 29 31.67 12.29 -26.22
N PRO A 30 31.39 11.08 -25.72
CA PRO A 30 30.01 10.60 -25.56
C PRO A 30 29.27 11.43 -24.52
N LEU A 31 28.07 11.90 -24.88
CA LEU A 31 27.18 12.63 -23.99
C LEU A 31 26.51 11.67 -23.00
N THR A 32 26.55 12.01 -21.72
CA THR A 32 25.85 11.25 -20.68
C THR A 32 24.63 12.02 -20.19
N VAL A 33 23.43 11.45 -20.37
CA VAL A 33 22.17 12.02 -19.87
C VAL A 33 21.65 11.17 -18.71
N LYS A 34 21.29 11.80 -17.59
CA LYS A 34 20.71 11.12 -16.43
C LYS A 34 19.30 11.66 -16.19
N GLU A 35 18.33 10.76 -16.06
CA GLU A 35 16.93 11.15 -15.87
C GLU A 35 16.22 10.25 -14.85
N VAL A 36 15.18 10.79 -14.20
CA VAL A 36 14.32 10.06 -13.27
C VAL A 36 12.91 9.97 -13.84
N LEU A 37 12.49 8.77 -14.18
CA LEU A 37 11.17 8.47 -14.73
C LEU A 37 10.25 7.92 -13.64
N LYS A 38 8.97 8.30 -13.69
CA LYS A 38 7.93 7.80 -12.77
C LYS A 38 6.92 6.95 -13.51
N ALA A 39 6.84 5.67 -13.17
CA ALA A 39 5.80 4.75 -13.64
C ALA A 39 4.74 4.55 -12.56
N CYS A 40 3.46 4.48 -12.97
CA CYS A 40 2.33 4.26 -12.07
C CYS A 40 1.36 3.23 -12.68
N VAL A 41 0.84 2.34 -11.82
CA VAL A 41 -0.23 1.37 -12.13
C VAL A 41 -1.29 1.49 -11.04
N GLU A 42 -2.55 1.56 -11.45
CA GLU A 42 -3.71 1.55 -10.55
C GLU A 42 -4.18 0.10 -10.32
N VAL A 43 -4.53 -0.20 -9.07
CA VAL A 43 -5.06 -1.49 -8.63
C VAL A 43 -6.27 -1.25 -7.75
N LYS A 44 -7.39 -1.87 -8.08
CA LYS A 44 -8.60 -1.80 -7.25
C LYS A 44 -8.57 -2.95 -6.25
N GLY A 45 -8.90 -2.66 -4.99
CA GLY A 45 -9.16 -3.74 -4.04
C GLY A 45 -10.47 -4.44 -4.40
N ASN A 46 -10.54 -5.73 -4.15
CA ASN A 46 -11.72 -6.56 -4.46
C ASN A 46 -12.40 -7.13 -3.21
N ARG A 47 -11.87 -6.81 -2.02
CA ARG A 47 -12.42 -7.20 -0.72
C ARG A 47 -12.44 -5.99 0.19
N LEU A 48 -13.59 -5.68 0.78
CA LEU A 48 -13.67 -4.65 1.81
C LEU A 48 -13.29 -5.29 3.15
N VAL A 49 -12.40 -4.62 3.87
CA VAL A 49 -11.95 -5.02 5.20
C VAL A 49 -12.49 -4.04 6.22
N ILE A 50 -13.18 -4.54 7.22
CA ILE A 50 -13.61 -3.78 8.40
C ILE A 50 -12.70 -4.19 9.56
N PRO A 51 -11.81 -3.31 10.03
CA PRO A 51 -11.02 -3.57 11.22
C PRO A 51 -11.91 -3.54 12.46
N VAL A 52 -11.78 -4.55 13.32
CA VAL A 52 -12.52 -4.63 14.58
C VAL A 52 -11.52 -4.81 15.69
N LYS A 53 -11.49 -3.86 16.62
CA LYS A 53 -10.70 -3.98 17.85
C LYS A 53 -11.61 -4.46 18.96
N VAL A 54 -11.27 -5.58 19.58
CA VAL A 54 -11.98 -6.18 20.71
C VAL A 54 -11.11 -6.05 21.95
N VAL A 55 -11.73 -5.70 23.08
CA VAL A 55 -11.07 -5.63 24.39
C VAL A 55 -11.94 -6.34 25.42
N SER A 56 -11.37 -7.30 26.15
CA SER A 56 -12.05 -8.02 27.22
C SER A 56 -11.26 -7.90 28.52
N PHE A 57 -11.96 -7.92 29.66
CA PHE A 57 -11.39 -7.88 30.99
C PHE A 57 -12.01 -8.99 31.83
N GLY A 58 -11.21 -9.60 32.68
CA GLY A 58 -11.66 -10.67 33.57
C GLY A 58 -10.71 -10.84 34.75
N ARG A 59 -11.19 -11.55 35.78
CA ARG A 59 -10.36 -11.91 36.94
C ARG A 59 -9.35 -13.00 36.58
N THR A 60 -9.70 -13.86 35.63
CA THR A 60 -8.86 -14.95 35.15
C THR A 60 -8.52 -14.80 33.67
N ARG A 61 -7.43 -15.44 33.22
CA ARG A 61 -7.10 -15.52 31.78
C ARG A 61 -8.21 -16.22 30.98
N GLY A 62 -8.88 -17.21 31.58
CA GLY A 62 -9.96 -17.96 30.94
C GLY A 62 -11.15 -17.08 30.58
N GLU A 63 -11.60 -16.24 31.51
CA GLU A 63 -12.67 -15.26 31.27
C GLU A 63 -12.34 -14.30 30.12
N VAL A 64 -11.11 -13.80 30.09
CA VAL A 64 -10.65 -12.91 29.01
C VAL A 64 -10.64 -13.63 27.66
N ILE A 65 -10.14 -14.87 27.61
CA ILE A 65 -10.10 -15.65 26.37
C ILE A 65 -11.52 -15.93 25.88
N GLN A 66 -12.46 -16.28 26.76
CA GLN A 66 -13.87 -16.45 26.40
C GLN A 66 -14.48 -15.16 25.85
N GLY A 67 -14.20 -14.01 26.48
CA GLY A 67 -14.65 -12.70 26.00
C GLY A 67 -14.08 -12.33 24.62
N LEU A 68 -12.84 -12.73 24.31
CA LEU A 68 -12.26 -12.53 22.97
C LEU A 68 -12.76 -13.55 21.93
N GLN A 69 -13.18 -14.74 22.37
CA GLN A 69 -13.69 -15.79 21.48
C GLN A 69 -15.14 -15.53 21.05
N ALA A 70 -15.98 -14.98 21.93
CA ALA A 70 -17.39 -14.69 21.65
C ALA A 70 -17.65 -13.88 20.35
N PRO A 71 -16.96 -12.75 20.07
CA PRO A 71 -17.11 -12.05 18.80
C PRO A 71 -16.86 -12.93 17.58
N GLN A 72 -15.91 -13.86 17.66
CA GLN A 72 -15.50 -14.72 16.56
C GLN A 72 -16.55 -15.78 16.25
N ASP A 73 -17.13 -16.37 17.31
CA ASP A 73 -18.17 -17.38 17.17
C ASP A 73 -19.44 -16.78 16.56
N TYR A 74 -19.80 -15.55 16.95
CA TYR A 74 -20.94 -14.83 16.38
C TYR A 74 -20.69 -14.39 14.93
N LEU A 75 -19.52 -13.84 14.63
CA LEU A 75 -19.15 -13.50 13.25
C LEU A 75 -19.20 -14.74 12.35
N LYS A 76 -18.67 -15.88 12.82
CA LYS A 76 -18.71 -17.15 12.09
C LYS A 76 -20.14 -17.67 11.93
N ARG A 77 -20.96 -17.60 12.98
CA ARG A 77 -22.38 -18.00 12.97
C ARG A 77 -23.18 -17.19 11.96
N ASP A 78 -22.92 -15.89 11.88
CA ASP A 78 -23.58 -14.97 10.95
C ASP A 78 -22.97 -15.01 9.54
N GLY A 79 -22.03 -15.93 9.26
CA GLY A 79 -21.47 -16.16 7.93
C GLY A 79 -20.36 -15.20 7.51
N PHE A 80 -19.86 -14.36 8.43
CA PHE A 80 -18.76 -13.45 8.13
C PHE A 80 -17.42 -14.18 8.10
N SER A 81 -16.65 -13.93 7.05
CA SER A 81 -15.25 -14.34 7.00
C SER A 81 -14.39 -13.32 7.74
N PHE A 82 -13.45 -13.77 8.57
CA PHE A 82 -12.54 -12.87 9.26
C PHE A 82 -11.13 -13.46 9.39
N LYS A 83 -10.16 -12.59 9.66
CA LYS A 83 -8.78 -12.96 10.00
C LYS A 83 -8.40 -12.34 11.34
N ARG A 84 -7.80 -13.15 12.20
CA ARG A 84 -7.14 -12.68 13.42
C ARG A 84 -5.79 -12.05 13.05
N VAL A 85 -5.59 -10.78 13.39
CA VAL A 85 -4.37 -10.03 13.05
C VAL A 85 -3.40 -10.03 14.21
N SER A 86 -3.91 -9.80 15.42
CA SER A 86 -3.11 -9.81 16.64
C SER A 86 -4.01 -10.15 17.82
N VAL A 87 -3.46 -10.89 18.77
CA VAL A 87 -4.09 -11.14 20.07
C VAL A 87 -3.05 -10.94 21.17
N THR A 88 -3.45 -10.30 22.25
CA THR A 88 -2.59 -10.08 23.41
C THR A 88 -3.43 -10.23 24.66
N VAL A 89 -2.94 -11.03 25.61
CA VAL A 89 -3.52 -11.15 26.95
C VAL A 89 -2.41 -10.82 27.93
N ALA A 90 -2.67 -9.85 28.80
CA ALA A 90 -1.71 -9.35 29.76
C ALA A 90 -2.32 -9.31 31.17
N PRO A 91 -1.54 -9.61 32.22
CA PRO A 91 -1.97 -9.34 33.59
C PRO A 91 -2.19 -7.84 33.77
N VAL A 92 -3.12 -7.51 34.67
CA VAL A 92 -3.35 -6.14 35.15
C VAL A 92 -2.91 -6.13 36.60
N ASP A 93 -1.82 -5.44 36.89
CA ASP A 93 -1.27 -5.38 38.23
C ASP A 93 -1.93 -4.26 39.03
N SER A 94 -2.21 -4.53 40.30
CA SER A 94 -2.60 -3.49 41.25
C SER A 94 -1.37 -2.71 41.72
N TRP A 95 -1.43 -1.38 41.61
CA TRP A 95 -0.37 -0.48 42.05
C TRP A 95 -0.14 -0.52 43.58
N SER A 96 -1.11 -1.04 44.35
CA SER A 96 -1.08 -1.00 45.82
C SER A 96 -0.46 -2.23 46.48
N ARG A 97 -0.36 -3.39 45.80
CA ARG A 97 0.10 -4.64 46.44
C ARG A 97 1.02 -5.53 45.60
N TYR A 98 1.41 -5.14 44.38
CA TYR A 98 2.10 -6.04 43.44
C TYR A 98 1.34 -7.37 43.24
N GLU A 99 0.03 -7.37 43.43
CA GLU A 99 -0.85 -8.49 43.19
C GLU A 99 -1.52 -8.32 41.82
N VAL A 100 -1.66 -9.43 41.09
CA VAL A 100 -2.41 -9.48 39.83
C VAL A 100 -3.89 -9.23 40.14
N ALA A 101 -4.38 -8.04 39.77
CA ALA A 101 -5.77 -7.63 39.96
C ALA A 101 -6.73 -8.29 38.95
N GLY A 102 -6.19 -8.79 37.85
CA GLY A 102 -6.93 -9.51 36.82
C GLY A 102 -6.14 -9.58 35.52
N PHE A 103 -6.86 -9.74 34.41
CA PHE A 103 -6.30 -9.81 33.07
C PHE A 103 -7.04 -8.90 32.12
N SER A 104 -6.31 -8.36 31.15
CA SER A 104 -6.87 -7.66 30.01
C SER A 104 -6.47 -8.35 28.72
N GLY A 105 -7.42 -8.47 27.81
CA GLY A 105 -7.24 -9.05 26.49
C GLY A 105 -7.53 -8.01 25.43
N ARG A 106 -6.72 -7.99 24.37
CA ARG A 106 -6.94 -7.17 23.19
C ARG A 106 -6.77 -8.02 21.95
N GLU A 107 -7.68 -7.87 21.01
CA GLU A 107 -7.65 -8.56 19.74
C GLU A 107 -7.97 -7.58 18.60
N LEU A 108 -7.26 -7.75 17.48
CA LEU A 108 -7.58 -7.07 16.24
C LEU A 108 -8.04 -8.12 15.22
N LEU A 109 -9.28 -8.00 14.78
CA LEU A 109 -9.89 -8.80 13.75
C LEU A 109 -10.03 -7.98 12.47
N TRP A 110 -9.81 -8.60 11.33
CA TRP A 110 -10.17 -8.06 10.03
C TRP A 110 -11.35 -8.85 9.49
N VAL A 111 -12.52 -8.23 9.47
CA VAL A 111 -13.74 -8.83 8.92
C VAL A 111 -13.81 -8.50 7.43
N PHE A 112 -13.98 -9.52 6.61
CA PHE A 112 -14.06 -9.40 5.16
C PHE A 112 -15.51 -9.37 4.73
N VAL A 113 -15.90 -8.28 4.07
CA VAL A 113 -17.23 -8.12 3.49
C VAL A 113 -17.13 -7.82 2.00
N LYS A 114 -18.15 -8.22 1.25
CA LYS A 114 -18.25 -7.95 -0.20
C LYS A 114 -18.90 -6.60 -0.48
N ASP A 115 -19.77 -6.15 0.42
CA ASP A 115 -20.58 -4.94 0.28
C ASP A 115 -20.39 -4.05 1.53
N PRO A 116 -20.12 -2.74 1.37
CA PRO A 116 -20.10 -1.77 2.47
C PRO A 116 -21.36 -1.73 3.33
N THR A 117 -22.53 -2.05 2.78
CA THR A 117 -23.80 -2.02 3.54
C THR A 117 -23.83 -3.01 4.70
N LEU A 118 -23.04 -4.09 4.59
CA LEU A 118 -22.89 -5.14 5.60
C LEU A 118 -22.11 -4.68 6.84
N GLU A 119 -21.52 -3.49 6.85
CA GLU A 119 -20.87 -2.93 8.04
C GLU A 119 -21.85 -2.86 9.23
N THR A 120 -23.10 -2.49 8.96
CA THR A 120 -24.15 -2.43 9.98
C THR A 120 -24.50 -3.82 10.51
N GLU A 121 -24.45 -4.86 9.68
CA GLU A 121 -24.70 -6.24 10.08
C GLU A 121 -23.56 -6.80 10.92
N VAL A 122 -22.31 -6.48 10.57
CA VAL A 122 -21.13 -6.80 11.39
C VAL A 122 -21.25 -6.15 12.76
N ALA A 123 -21.64 -4.87 12.82
CA ALA A 123 -21.87 -4.19 14.09
C ALA A 123 -22.98 -4.86 14.92
N LYS A 124 -24.10 -5.22 14.30
CA LYS A 124 -25.21 -5.95 14.96
C LYS A 124 -24.75 -7.31 15.50
N SER A 125 -23.98 -8.07 14.72
CA SER A 125 -23.39 -9.35 15.12
C SER A 125 -22.54 -9.20 16.40
N LEU A 126 -21.66 -8.20 16.40
CA LEU A 126 -20.77 -7.90 17.53
C LEU A 126 -21.53 -7.38 18.76
N SER A 127 -22.60 -6.62 18.58
CA SER A 127 -23.48 -6.19 19.67
C SER A 127 -24.17 -7.37 20.35
N ARG A 128 -24.70 -8.33 19.57
CA ARG A 128 -25.28 -9.56 20.14
C ARG A 128 -24.25 -10.41 20.87
N ALA A 129 -23.02 -10.48 20.35
CA ALA A 129 -21.94 -11.16 21.05
C ALA A 129 -21.61 -10.47 22.39
N ARG A 130 -21.64 -9.13 22.43
CA ARG A 130 -21.40 -8.34 23.65
C ARG A 130 -22.47 -8.54 24.72
N GLU A 131 -23.72 -8.81 24.33
CA GLU A 131 -24.77 -9.17 25.28
C GLU A 131 -24.51 -10.54 25.94
N ALA A 132 -23.82 -11.45 25.24
CA ALA A 132 -23.51 -12.78 25.73
C ALA A 132 -22.17 -12.89 26.49
N ALA A 133 -21.26 -11.94 26.31
CA ALA A 133 -19.92 -11.99 26.89
C ALA A 133 -19.37 -10.61 27.27
N ASN A 134 -18.54 -10.57 28.32
CA ASN A 134 -17.96 -9.33 28.81
C ASN A 134 -16.78 -8.86 27.94
N PHE A 135 -17.09 -8.06 26.92
CA PHE A 135 -16.11 -7.36 26.12
C PHE A 135 -16.63 -6.03 25.59
N THR A 136 -15.73 -5.22 25.06
CA THR A 136 -16.00 -4.00 24.31
C THR A 136 -15.38 -4.12 22.93
N PHE A 137 -16.00 -3.48 21.94
CA PHE A 137 -15.45 -3.45 20.60
C PHE A 137 -15.53 -2.06 19.99
N SER A 138 -14.69 -1.82 18.99
CA SER A 138 -14.73 -0.62 18.16
C SER A 138 -14.45 -1.00 16.71
N LEU A 139 -15.22 -0.41 15.79
CA LEU A 139 -15.00 -0.53 14.37
C LEU A 139 -13.99 0.53 13.92
N GLY A 140 -12.96 0.10 13.21
CA GLY A 140 -12.04 0.99 12.52
C GLY A 140 -12.58 1.38 11.14
N THR A 141 -11.93 2.37 10.52
CA THR A 141 -12.31 2.81 9.17
C THR A 141 -12.17 1.66 8.16
N PRO A 142 -13.24 1.29 7.43
CA PRO A 142 -13.17 0.26 6.41
C PRO A 142 -12.21 0.63 5.29
N PHE A 143 -11.52 -0.36 4.72
CA PHE A 143 -10.64 -0.13 3.58
C PHE A 143 -10.68 -1.28 2.58
N TRP A 144 -10.46 -0.96 1.31
CA TRP A 144 -10.35 -1.95 0.25
C TRP A 144 -8.98 -2.64 0.31
N GLN A 145 -8.99 -3.96 0.51
CA GLN A 145 -7.79 -4.78 0.42
C GLN A 145 -7.57 -5.25 -1.01
N VAL A 146 -6.33 -5.10 -1.46
CA VAL A 146 -5.82 -5.70 -2.69
C VAL A 146 -5.23 -7.07 -2.33
N PRO A 147 -5.66 -8.19 -2.94
CA PRO A 147 -5.05 -9.49 -2.72
C PRO A 147 -3.57 -9.48 -3.08
N GLU A 148 -2.74 -10.23 -2.35
CA GLU A 148 -1.28 -10.24 -2.60
C GLU A 148 -0.94 -10.64 -4.05
N LYS A 149 -1.67 -11.61 -4.62
CA LYS A 149 -1.49 -12.02 -6.02
C LYS A 149 -1.69 -10.86 -7.02
N GLU A 150 -2.69 -10.02 -6.79
CA GLU A 150 -2.93 -8.84 -7.64
C GLU A 150 -1.89 -7.75 -7.40
N LEU A 151 -1.46 -7.59 -6.14
CA LEU A 151 -0.39 -6.68 -5.76
C LEU A 151 0.94 -7.03 -6.45
N GLU A 152 1.31 -8.32 -6.46
CA GLU A 152 2.49 -8.84 -7.14
C GLU A 152 2.41 -8.65 -8.66
N ALA A 153 1.27 -9.00 -9.26
CA ALA A 153 1.04 -8.78 -10.69
C ALA A 153 1.19 -7.30 -11.06
N ALA A 154 0.65 -6.39 -10.23
CA ALA A 154 0.77 -4.96 -10.43
C ALA A 154 2.20 -4.44 -10.21
N ARG A 155 2.95 -4.98 -9.24
CA ARG A 155 4.38 -4.70 -9.06
C ARG A 155 5.19 -5.10 -10.30
N GLN A 156 4.90 -6.25 -10.90
CA GLN A 156 5.57 -6.66 -12.14
C GLN A 156 5.15 -5.77 -13.32
N LYS A 157 3.86 -5.42 -13.40
CA LYS A 157 3.33 -4.51 -14.43
C LYS A 157 3.97 -3.13 -14.38
N VAL A 158 4.17 -2.56 -13.19
CA VAL A 158 4.81 -1.24 -13.05
C VAL A 158 6.29 -1.28 -13.43
N LYS A 159 7.01 -2.36 -13.11
CA LYS A 159 8.41 -2.57 -13.55
C LYS A 159 8.50 -2.61 -15.08
N ARG A 160 7.66 -3.42 -15.74
CA ARG A 160 7.60 -3.48 -17.21
C ARG A 160 7.25 -2.13 -17.83
N LYS A 161 6.32 -1.38 -17.21
CA LYS A 161 5.97 -0.03 -17.65
C LYS A 161 7.12 0.95 -17.51
N ALA A 162 7.89 0.88 -16.42
CA ALA A 162 9.08 1.71 -16.21
C ALA A 162 10.16 1.44 -17.27
N LEU A 163 10.43 0.17 -17.59
CA LEU A 163 11.37 -0.20 -18.65
C LEU A 163 10.92 0.29 -20.04
N LYS A 164 9.63 0.16 -20.36
CA LYS A 164 9.08 0.71 -21.60
C LYS A 164 9.18 2.24 -21.67
N LEU A 165 9.02 2.94 -20.54
CA LEU A 165 9.21 4.38 -20.48
C LEU A 165 10.68 4.76 -20.67
N ALA A 166 11.61 4.03 -20.05
CA ALA A 166 13.05 4.24 -20.25
C ALA A 166 13.47 4.14 -21.72
N LEU A 167 12.98 3.11 -22.43
CA LEU A 167 13.23 2.93 -23.86
C LEU A 167 12.61 4.06 -24.71
N LYS A 168 11.38 4.47 -24.38
CA LYS A 168 10.73 5.59 -25.07
C LYS A 168 11.49 6.90 -24.86
N GLU A 169 12.01 7.13 -23.66
CA GLU A 169 12.78 8.32 -23.34
C GLU A 169 14.13 8.33 -24.07
N ALA A 170 14.84 7.19 -24.10
CA ALA A 170 16.06 7.05 -24.88
C ALA A 170 15.85 7.44 -26.35
N ASN A 171 14.77 6.93 -26.97
CA ASN A 171 14.39 7.25 -28.34
C ASN A 171 13.94 8.70 -28.52
N ALA A 172 13.37 9.33 -27.50
CA ALA A 172 13.00 10.75 -27.53
C ALA A 172 14.26 11.63 -27.47
N VAL A 173 15.17 11.34 -26.55
CA VAL A 173 16.45 12.03 -26.40
C VAL A 173 17.29 11.89 -27.66
N SER A 174 17.36 10.69 -28.27
CA SER A 174 18.03 10.49 -29.56
C SER A 174 17.52 11.41 -30.67
N ARG A 175 16.19 11.56 -30.75
CA ARG A 175 15.57 12.43 -31.76
C ARG A 175 15.82 13.91 -31.49
N VAL A 176 15.83 14.32 -30.22
CA VAL A 176 16.10 15.71 -29.82
C VAL A 176 17.57 16.08 -30.06
N LEU A 177 18.49 15.17 -29.75
CA LEU A 177 19.93 15.39 -29.89
C LEU A 177 20.48 15.09 -31.28
N ASN A 178 19.65 14.52 -32.16
CA ASN A 178 20.06 13.96 -33.46
C ASN A 178 21.28 13.03 -33.35
N ARG A 179 21.28 12.17 -32.33
CA ARG A 179 22.39 11.26 -31.99
C ARG A 179 21.88 9.89 -31.56
N HIS A 180 22.71 8.87 -31.74
CA HIS A 180 22.35 7.53 -31.31
C HIS A 180 22.55 7.41 -29.80
N CYS A 181 21.46 7.27 -29.04
CA CYS A 181 21.47 7.16 -27.59
C CYS A 181 21.08 5.76 -27.15
N THR A 182 21.96 5.12 -26.39
CA THR A 182 21.72 3.81 -25.78
C THR A 182 21.53 3.93 -24.28
N LEU A 183 20.65 3.09 -23.71
CA LEU A 183 20.55 2.91 -22.28
C LEU A 183 21.80 2.21 -21.75
N SER A 184 22.57 2.91 -20.92
CA SER A 184 23.75 2.36 -20.23
C SER A 184 23.38 1.69 -18.92
N SER A 185 22.43 2.26 -18.16
CA SER A 185 21.92 1.63 -16.94
C SER A 185 20.49 2.06 -16.65
N VAL A 186 19.76 1.15 -15.99
CA VAL A 186 18.43 1.42 -15.43
C VAL A 186 18.38 0.91 -14.00
N GLU A 187 18.25 1.84 -13.06
CA GLU A 187 18.07 1.52 -11.65
C GLU A 187 16.59 1.66 -11.28
N LEU A 188 15.95 0.54 -10.94
CA LEU A 188 14.57 0.54 -10.50
C LEU A 188 14.50 0.70 -8.97
N GLY A 189 13.80 1.74 -8.51
CA GLY A 189 13.50 1.92 -7.10
C GLY A 189 12.51 0.88 -6.58
N LYS A 190 12.34 0.83 -5.24
CA LYS A 190 11.32 -0.01 -4.61
C LYS A 190 9.92 0.50 -4.97
N PRO A 191 8.99 -0.35 -5.47
CA PRO A 191 7.61 0.05 -5.72
C PRO A 191 6.95 0.51 -4.42
N ARG A 192 6.27 1.67 -4.44
CA ARG A 192 5.52 2.21 -3.31
C ARG A 192 4.03 2.02 -3.55
N LEU A 193 3.32 1.49 -2.55
CA LEU A 193 1.88 1.38 -2.56
C LEU A 193 1.28 2.58 -1.82
N THR A 194 0.50 3.38 -2.54
CA THR A 194 -0.36 4.41 -1.94
C THR A 194 -1.77 3.83 -1.83
N LYS A 195 -2.24 3.63 -0.60
CA LYS A 195 -3.58 3.07 -0.32
C LYS A 195 -4.64 4.16 -0.48
N GLY A 196 -5.77 3.80 -1.07
CA GLY A 196 -6.95 4.64 -1.28
C GLY A 196 -8.07 3.82 -1.92
N THR A 197 -9.19 4.47 -2.29
CA THR A 197 -10.31 3.81 -3.00
C THR A 197 -9.84 3.11 -4.28
N VAL A 198 -8.85 3.72 -4.95
CA VAL A 198 -8.02 3.09 -5.96
C VAL A 198 -6.59 3.13 -5.44
N SER A 199 -6.01 1.96 -5.18
CA SER A 199 -4.62 1.88 -4.75
C SER A 199 -3.68 2.12 -5.94
N LYS A 200 -2.60 2.85 -5.71
CA LYS A 200 -1.60 3.17 -6.74
C LYS A 200 -0.27 2.54 -6.38
N ILE A 201 0.32 1.82 -7.33
CA ILE A 201 1.70 1.36 -7.22
C ILE A 201 2.56 2.25 -8.10
N GLU A 202 3.48 2.96 -7.47
CA GLU A 202 4.41 3.86 -8.12
C GLU A 202 5.83 3.32 -8.05
N LEU A 203 6.58 3.49 -9.14
CA LEU A 203 7.99 3.13 -9.21
C LEU A 203 8.77 4.22 -9.92
N ASN A 204 9.85 4.68 -9.28
CA ASN A 204 10.82 5.55 -9.90
C ASN A 204 11.91 4.71 -10.56
N ALA A 205 12.29 5.06 -11.78
CA ALA A 205 13.41 4.49 -12.49
C ALA A 205 14.43 5.59 -12.78
N ARG A 206 15.68 5.40 -12.37
CA ARG A 206 16.78 6.27 -12.76
C ARG A 206 17.44 5.67 -13.98
N ILE A 207 17.57 6.46 -15.04
CA ILE A 207 18.17 6.00 -16.30
C ILE A 207 19.43 6.80 -16.59
N LYS A 208 20.43 6.11 -17.14
CA LYS A 208 21.63 6.72 -17.70
C LYS A 208 21.69 6.38 -19.18
N LEU A 209 21.71 7.40 -20.03
CA LEU A 209 21.86 7.29 -21.46
C LEU A 209 23.27 7.71 -21.86
N ILE A 210 23.84 7.00 -22.83
CA ILE A 210 25.07 7.37 -23.51
C ILE A 210 24.68 7.68 -24.96
N CYS A 211 24.90 8.92 -25.39
CA CYS A 211 24.65 9.37 -26.74
C CYS A 211 25.97 9.59 -27.47
N ARG A 212 26.11 8.96 -28.64
CA ARG A 212 27.25 9.15 -29.55
C ARG A 212 26.78 9.98 -30.73
#